data_AF-A0A0L8K5T1-F1
#
_entry.id   AF-A0A0L8K5T1-F1
#
_cell.length_a   1.000
_cell.length_b   1.000
_cell.length_c   1.000
_cell.angle_alpha   90.00
_cell.angle_beta   90.00
_cell.angle_gamma   90.00
#
_symmetry.space_group_name_H-M   'P 1'
#
loop_
_entity.id
_entity.type
_entity.pdbx_description
1 polymer ?
#
loop_
_entity_poly.entity_id
_entity_poly.type
_entity_poly.pdbx_seq_one_letter_code
_entity_poly.pdbx_strand_id
1 'polypeptide(L)'
;GTAEINRVTRFTVNADDTLDMASAETVIEVPAYRGEHEPGHTGGYLHFGPGGNLYIGVGDDTNPFDSAYAPIDERAGREKFDAQRSSANTNDLRGKILRIHPEAAGGYTIPAGNL
;
A
#
# COMPACT_ATOMS: atom_id res chain seq x y z
N GLY A 1 -8.17 -7.65 12.85
CA GLY A 1 -7.42 -6.88 13.86
C GLY A 1 -7.88 -5.44 13.82
N THR A 2 -7.38 -4.58 14.71
CA THR A 2 -7.71 -3.15 14.78
C THR A 2 -6.75 -2.26 13.99
N ALA A 3 -5.70 -2.82 13.39
CA ALA A 3 -4.75 -2.07 12.57
C ALA A 3 -5.40 -1.55 11.29
N GLU A 4 -5.21 -0.27 11.01
CA GLU A 4 -5.63 0.36 9.76
C GLU A 4 -4.47 0.25 8.74
N ILE A 5 -4.60 -0.71 7.83
CA ILE A 5 -3.57 -1.06 6.85
C ILE A 5 -4.18 -1.56 5.55
N ASN A 6 -3.42 -1.44 4.48
CA ASN A 6 -3.54 -2.30 3.30
C ASN A 6 -2.52 -3.42 3.37
N ARG A 7 -2.93 -4.62 3.00
CA ARG A 7 -2.05 -5.78 3.00
C ARG A 7 -2.05 -6.46 1.63
N VAL A 8 -0.86 -6.74 1.13
CA VAL A 8 -0.67 -7.68 0.02
C VAL A 8 -0.31 -9.03 0.63
N THR A 9 -1.16 -10.03 0.37
CA THR A 9 -0.99 -11.39 0.89
C THR A 9 -0.86 -12.35 -0.29
N ARG A 10 0.10 -13.26 -0.19
CA ARG A 10 0.30 -14.38 -1.12
C ARG A 10 -0.46 -15.60 -0.61
N PHE A 11 -1.07 -16.33 -1.55
CA PHE A 11 -1.71 -17.62 -1.32
C PHE A 11 -1.24 -18.61 -2.39
N THR A 12 -1.29 -19.90 -2.06
CA THR A 12 -1.11 -21.00 -3.00
C THR A 12 -2.47 -21.42 -3.55
N VAL A 13 -2.53 -21.68 -4.85
CA VAL A 13 -3.70 -22.26 -5.53
C VAL A 13 -3.54 -23.77 -5.55
N ASN A 14 -4.56 -24.50 -5.10
CA ASN A 14 -4.64 -25.95 -5.13
C ASN A 14 -4.85 -26.47 -6.56
N ALA A 15 -4.68 -27.77 -6.77
CA ALA A 15 -4.90 -28.39 -8.08
C ALA A 15 -6.35 -28.32 -8.59
N ASP A 16 -7.31 -27.97 -7.72
CA ASP A 16 -8.74 -27.82 -8.03
C ASP A 16 -9.15 -26.34 -8.20
N ASP A 17 -8.19 -25.45 -8.44
CA ASP A 17 -8.37 -24.00 -8.62
C ASP A 17 -8.91 -23.26 -7.38
N THR A 18 -8.86 -23.87 -6.19
CA THR A 18 -9.20 -23.21 -4.92
C THR A 18 -7.99 -22.59 -4.25
N LEU A 19 -8.19 -21.56 -3.41
CA LEU A 19 -7.12 -21.02 -2.57
C LEU A 19 -6.92 -21.89 -1.32
N ASP A 20 -5.68 -22.29 -1.06
CA ASP A 20 -5.30 -22.79 0.26
C ASP A 20 -5.22 -21.61 1.24
N MET A 21 -6.28 -21.40 2.01
CA MET A 21 -6.34 -20.32 2.98
C MET A 21 -5.30 -20.44 4.11
N ALA A 22 -4.79 -21.64 4.39
CA ALA A 22 -3.73 -21.85 5.39
C ALA A 22 -2.35 -21.41 4.89
N SER A 23 -2.18 -21.27 3.56
CA SER A 23 -0.93 -20.81 2.93
C SER A 23 -0.74 -19.28 2.94
N ALA A 24 -1.64 -18.54 3.58
CA ALA A 24 -1.61 -17.08 3.62
C ALA A 24 -0.28 -16.56 4.16
N GLU A 25 0.44 -15.80 3.33
CA GLU A 25 1.69 -15.17 3.71
C GLU A 25 1.65 -13.67 3.43
N THR A 26 1.88 -12.86 4.46
CA THR A 26 1.93 -11.41 4.32
C THR A 26 3.21 -11.02 3.58
N VAL A 27 3.06 -10.39 2.41
CA VAL A 27 4.21 -9.88 1.64
C VAL A 27 4.59 -8.50 2.13
N ILE A 28 3.64 -7.57 2.18
CA ILE A 28 3.87 -6.20 2.64
C ILE A 28 2.59 -5.62 3.23
N GLU A 29 2.76 -4.81 4.27
CA GLU A 29 1.70 -3.99 4.86
C GLU A 29 2.04 -2.51 4.63
N VAL A 30 1.04 -1.75 4.20
CA VAL A 30 1.14 -0.30 3.98
C VAL A 30 0.19 0.38 4.95
N PRO A 31 0.63 1.40 5.70
CA PRO A 31 -0.27 2.22 6.52
C PRO A 31 -1.44 2.74 5.69
N ALA A 32 -2.64 2.73 6.26
CA ALA A 32 -3.83 3.29 5.62
C ALA A 32 -4.85 3.74 6.67
N TYR A 33 -5.79 4.63 6.35
CA TYR A 33 -6.91 4.99 7.22
C TYR A 33 -8.14 4.16 6.83
N ARG A 34 -8.69 3.38 7.75
CA ARG A 34 -9.85 2.49 7.54
C ARG A 34 -11.03 2.81 8.48
N GLY A 35 -10.87 3.80 9.36
CA GLY A 35 -11.92 4.28 10.24
C GLY A 35 -12.88 5.30 9.60
N GLU A 36 -13.55 6.08 10.46
CA GLU A 36 -14.50 7.11 10.02
C GLU A 36 -13.83 8.22 9.20
N HIS A 37 -14.48 8.59 8.09
CA HIS A 37 -13.97 9.48 7.05
C HIS A 37 -12.73 8.95 6.32
N GLU A 38 -12.75 7.66 5.95
CA GLU A 38 -11.77 7.06 5.05
C GLU A 38 -11.57 7.95 3.80
N PRO A 39 -10.31 8.27 3.43
CA PRO A 39 -10.00 9.18 2.33
C PRO A 39 -10.45 8.74 0.92
N GLY A 40 -10.69 7.45 0.69
CA GLY A 40 -11.02 6.86 -0.61
C GLY A 40 -9.83 6.64 -1.53
N HIS A 41 -8.73 7.36 -1.34
CA HIS A 41 -7.51 7.32 -2.17
C HIS A 41 -6.60 6.14 -1.79
N THR A 42 -7.18 4.94 -1.77
CA THR A 42 -6.51 3.75 -1.27
C THR A 42 -5.52 3.15 -2.26
N GLY A 43 -5.81 3.18 -3.57
CA GLY A 43 -5.04 2.45 -4.58
C GLY A 43 -5.29 0.94 -4.51
N GLY A 44 -4.24 0.13 -4.66
CA GLY A 44 -4.29 -1.34 -4.56
C GLY A 44 -4.03 -2.09 -5.87
N TYR A 45 -3.58 -1.41 -6.92
CA TYR A 45 -3.24 -2.07 -8.18
C TYR A 45 -1.98 -2.94 -8.03
N LEU A 46 -2.02 -4.17 -8.55
CA LEU A 46 -0.91 -5.12 -8.54
C LEU A 46 -0.57 -5.56 -9.97
N HIS A 47 0.71 -5.53 -10.31
CA HIS A 47 1.18 -6.00 -11.61
C HIS A 47 2.58 -6.59 -11.53
N PHE A 48 2.78 -7.78 -12.09
CA PHE A 48 4.11 -8.33 -12.30
C PHE A 48 4.70 -7.76 -13.58
N GLY A 49 5.78 -6.99 -13.44
CA GLY A 49 6.51 -6.41 -14.55
C GLY A 49 7.80 -7.17 -14.89
N PRO A 50 8.70 -6.55 -15.66
CA PRO A 50 9.98 -7.15 -16.04
C PRO A 50 10.83 -7.61 -14.85
N GLY A 51 11.55 -8.71 -15.04
CA GLY A 51 12.42 -9.29 -14.01
C GLY A 51 11.67 -9.94 -12.84
N GLY A 52 10.39 -10.26 -12.99
CA GLY A 52 9.57 -10.87 -11.94
C GLY A 52 9.23 -9.92 -10.79
N ASN A 53 9.44 -8.61 -10.97
CA ASN A 53 9.15 -7.63 -9.93
C ASN A 53 7.64 -7.36 -9.84
N LEU A 54 7.13 -7.33 -8.62
CA LEU A 54 5.78 -6.89 -8.31
C LEU A 54 5.75 -5.38 -8.14
N TYR A 55 4.93 -4.71 -8.96
CA TYR A 55 4.61 -3.30 -8.84
C TYR A 55 3.28 -3.14 -8.10
N ILE A 56 3.27 -2.28 -7.10
CA ILE A 56 2.12 -2.04 -6.22
C ILE A 56 1.78 -0.55 -6.31
N GLY A 57 0.63 -0.23 -6.87
CA GLY A 57 0.11 1.15 -6.92
C GLY A 57 -0.61 1.47 -5.63
N VAL A 58 0.00 2.30 -4.77
CA VAL A 58 -0.55 2.69 -3.48
C VAL A 58 -1.00 4.14 -3.56
N GLY A 59 -2.26 4.39 -3.25
CA GLY A 59 -2.77 5.77 -3.18
C GLY A 59 -2.18 6.54 -1.99
N ASP A 60 -2.33 7.86 -1.99
CA ASP A 60 -1.77 8.72 -0.95
C ASP A 60 -2.51 8.65 0.38
N ASP A 61 -3.72 8.07 0.34
CA ASP A 61 -4.64 7.91 1.45
C ASP A 61 -4.89 9.25 2.14
N THR A 62 -5.01 10.33 1.38
CA THR A 62 -5.26 11.71 1.86
C THR A 62 -6.63 12.18 1.43
N ASN A 63 -7.40 12.74 2.37
CA ASN A 63 -8.75 13.22 2.11
C ASN A 63 -8.72 14.61 1.46
N PRO A 64 -9.23 14.76 0.22
CA PRO A 64 -9.17 16.03 -0.51
C PRO A 64 -10.38 16.96 -0.27
N PHE A 65 -11.35 16.59 0.57
CA PHE A 65 -12.69 17.20 0.57
C PHE A 65 -12.93 18.28 1.64
N ASP A 66 -11.98 18.52 2.54
CA ASP A 66 -12.11 19.51 3.63
C ASP A 66 -11.22 20.76 3.40
N SER A 67 -10.87 21.02 2.13
CA SER A 67 -10.13 22.20 1.67
C SER A 67 -10.57 22.59 0.26
N ALA A 68 -10.58 23.89 -0.04
CA ALA A 68 -10.76 24.41 -1.41
C ALA A 68 -9.43 24.46 -2.20
N TYR A 69 -8.32 24.06 -1.57
CA TYR A 69 -6.97 24.07 -2.10
C TYR A 69 -6.34 22.68 -2.00
N ALA A 70 -5.05 22.56 -2.32
CA ALA A 70 -4.31 21.32 -2.08
C ALA A 70 -4.49 20.85 -0.62
N PRO A 71 -4.64 19.52 -0.38
CA PRO A 71 -4.80 18.98 0.96
C PRO A 71 -3.46 19.05 1.70
N ILE A 72 -3.20 20.20 2.34
CA ILE A 72 -2.02 20.49 3.14
C ILE A 72 -2.53 21.12 4.43
N ASP A 73 -2.55 20.33 5.51
CA ASP A 73 -3.16 20.74 6.78
C ASP A 73 -2.36 20.24 7.98
N GLU A 74 -1.39 21.05 8.40
CA GLU A 74 -0.43 20.72 9.48
C GLU A 74 -1.02 20.86 10.89
N ARG A 75 -2.33 21.14 11.03
CA ARG A 75 -2.98 21.25 12.34
C ARG A 75 -3.02 19.87 13.01
N ALA A 76 -2.79 19.85 14.32
CA ALA A 76 -2.84 18.61 15.11
C ALA A 76 -4.21 17.91 14.97
N GLY A 77 -4.19 16.59 14.76
CA GLY A 77 -5.40 15.77 14.57
C GLY A 77 -6.01 15.85 13.16
N ARG A 78 -5.33 16.49 12.22
CA ARG A 78 -5.77 16.63 10.82
C ARG A 78 -4.84 15.96 9.82
N GLU A 79 -4.03 15.01 10.28
CA GLU A 79 -3.01 14.32 9.49
C GLU A 79 -3.62 13.69 8.23
N LYS A 80 -4.84 13.12 8.30
CA LYS A 80 -5.51 12.53 7.13
C LYS A 80 -5.84 13.52 6.00
N PHE A 81 -5.77 14.82 6.25
CA PHE A 81 -6.00 15.91 5.29
C PHE A 81 -4.69 16.58 4.82
N ASP A 82 -3.54 16.07 5.24
CA ASP A 82 -2.23 16.56 4.83
C ASP A 82 -1.51 15.55 3.93
N ALA A 83 -1.36 15.88 2.64
CA ALA A 83 -0.67 15.07 1.65
C ALA A 83 0.86 15.08 1.81
N GLN A 84 1.42 16.01 2.59
CA GLN A 84 2.86 16.07 2.82
C GLN A 84 3.37 14.82 3.55
N ARG A 85 2.55 14.23 4.41
CA ARG A 85 2.93 13.04 5.19
C ARG A 85 3.19 11.80 4.33
N SER A 86 2.52 11.69 3.17
CA SER A 86 2.53 10.50 2.31
C SER A 86 3.27 10.75 1.01
N SER A 87 2.61 11.31 0.00
CA SER A 87 3.16 11.47 -1.36
C SER A 87 4.50 12.21 -1.37
N ALA A 88 4.65 13.28 -0.57
CA ALA A 88 5.87 14.08 -0.48
C ALA A 88 6.96 13.47 0.43
N ASN A 89 6.67 12.35 1.11
CA ASN A 89 7.57 11.69 2.05
C ASN A 89 8.09 10.37 1.44
N THR A 90 9.40 10.27 1.20
CA THR A 90 10.03 9.06 0.67
C THR A 90 10.07 7.91 1.67
N ASN A 91 9.94 8.20 2.97
CA ASN A 91 9.88 7.18 4.02
C ASN A 91 8.46 6.63 4.23
N ASP A 92 7.45 7.17 3.53
CA ASP A 92 6.08 6.67 3.58
C ASP A 92 5.75 5.90 2.28
N LEU A 93 5.15 4.71 2.46
CA LEU A 93 4.81 3.81 1.37
C LEU A 93 3.57 4.26 0.58
N ARG A 94 2.80 5.23 1.08
CA ARG A 94 1.61 5.78 0.43
C ARG A 94 1.96 6.83 -0.62
N GLY A 95 1.11 6.92 -1.64
CA GLY A 95 1.26 7.84 -2.76
C GLY A 95 2.42 7.46 -3.66
N LYS A 96 2.67 6.15 -3.84
CA LYS A 96 3.84 5.60 -4.53
C LYS A 96 3.44 4.51 -5.52
N ILE A 97 4.33 4.27 -6.47
CA ILE A 97 4.45 2.98 -7.13
C ILE A 97 5.60 2.24 -6.46
N LEU A 98 5.28 1.25 -5.64
CA LEU A 98 6.29 0.41 -4.99
C LEU A 98 6.75 -0.67 -5.97
N ARG A 99 8.03 -1.06 -5.88
CA ARG A 99 8.61 -2.14 -6.67
C ARG A 99 9.39 -3.07 -5.76
N ILE A 100 8.93 -4.31 -5.65
CA ILE A 100 9.54 -5.37 -4.85
C ILE A 100 9.74 -6.63 -5.70
N HIS A 101 10.65 -7.52 -5.30
CA HIS A 101 10.80 -8.84 -5.90
C HIS A 101 10.34 -9.91 -4.90
N PRO A 102 9.14 -10.50 -5.07
CA PRO A 102 8.68 -11.57 -4.18
C PRO A 102 9.58 -12.79 -4.29
N GLU A 103 9.98 -13.36 -3.15
CA GLU A 103 10.88 -14.51 -3.12
C GLU A 103 10.12 -15.82 -3.00
N ALA A 104 10.58 -16.86 -3.68
CA ALA A 104 9.92 -18.18 -3.64
C ALA A 104 9.83 -18.75 -2.21
N ALA A 105 10.85 -18.51 -1.39
CA ALA A 105 10.91 -18.96 0.00
C ALA A 105 10.04 -18.13 0.97
N GLY A 106 9.50 -16.98 0.53
CA GLY A 106 8.77 -16.06 1.40
C GLY A 106 9.31 -14.65 1.43
N GLY A 107 8.44 -13.69 1.70
CA GLY A 107 8.76 -12.26 1.73
C GLY A 107 9.15 -11.68 0.36
N TYR A 108 9.99 -10.65 0.38
CA TYR A 108 10.47 -9.96 -0.81
C TYR A 108 11.86 -9.35 -0.62
N THR A 109 12.55 -9.10 -1.73
CA THR A 109 13.76 -8.27 -1.80
C THR A 109 13.48 -6.94 -2.49
N ILE A 110 14.38 -5.96 -2.30
CA ILE A 110 14.30 -4.64 -2.92
C ILE A 110 15.24 -4.62 -4.15
N PRO A 111 14.70 -4.49 -5.38
CA PRO A 111 15.53 -4.43 -6.58
C PRO A 111 16.41 -3.16 -6.61
N ALA A 112 17.61 -3.28 -7.17
CA ALA A 112 18.51 -2.15 -7.34
C ALA A 112 17.88 -1.01 -8.18
N GLY A 113 18.16 0.24 -7.81
CA GLY A 113 17.62 1.43 -8.49
C GLY A 113 16.19 1.81 -8.05
N ASN A 114 15.69 1.27 -6.94
CA ASN A 114 14.65 1.97 -6.20
C ASN A 114 15.22 3.29 -5.65
N LEU A 115 14.36 4.32 -5.59
CA LEU A 115 14.69 5.65 -5.04
C LEU A 115 15.02 5.56 -3.55
#